data_AF-A0A378NFX3-F1
#
_entry.id   AF-A0A378NFX3-F1
#
_cell.length_a   1.000
_cell.length_b   1.000
_cell.length_c   1.000
_cell.angle_alpha   90.00
_cell.angle_beta   90.00
_cell.angle_gamma   90.00
#
_symmetry.space_group_name_H-M   'P 1'
#
loop_
_entity.id
_entity.type
_entity.pdbx_description
1 polymer ?
#
loop_
_entity_poly.entity_id
_entity_poly.type
_entity_poly.pdbx_seq_one_letter_code
_entity_poly.pdbx_strand_id
1 'polypeptide(L)'
;MNNTIHFQEIGIYIALAVCVLVGVYLFFLKSRYQRNAYELSQDLGKITENFEQIQQKYEVLAQEKNQLEQWAIQQQTKYEAVSERLNERDGQLQRFQQKIELAEQQENQLERYINELKERVGSSQAKAESLEEQLQFSQSSLSTKERENQALFSRLNEVQNELTELRTTLSEKQANFEAQQRNFIEVKQQLNVEFQHLAQQILDEKSKRFSETNQSSLEALLKPFKEQIEGFQKRVNEVHSESLKGSANLEAEIKRVLQIGVSMSEEAQNLATALKGNNKIAGNWGEVQLESALQSAGLLAGEHYQAQESFRDEEGRRFAPILWCICRIKKHLIIDSKVSLVAYDQAVRSEENFAISQALDEHCVRYAIILRDCLRRTTVHY
;
A
#
# COMPACT_ATOMS: atom_id res chain seq x y z
N MET A 1 146.95 -99.25 -70.25
CA MET A 1 145.79 -99.88 -70.92
C MET A 1 144.66 -100.01 -69.91
N ASN A 2 143.44 -99.50 -70.08
CA ASN A 2 142.93 -98.26 -70.64
C ASN A 2 141.52 -98.10 -70.02
N ASN A 3 141.20 -96.92 -69.44
CA ASN A 3 139.87 -96.40 -69.03
C ASN A 3 139.03 -97.23 -68.01
N THR A 4 138.79 -96.76 -66.78
CA THR A 4 137.78 -95.72 -66.48
C THR A 4 137.95 -95.17 -65.05
N ILE A 5 138.74 -94.11 -64.91
CA ILE A 5 139.10 -93.39 -63.68
C ILE A 5 138.00 -92.37 -63.26
N HIS A 6 136.72 -92.59 -63.59
CA HIS A 6 135.68 -91.56 -63.38
C HIS A 6 134.61 -91.84 -62.32
N PHE A 7 134.47 -93.05 -61.76
CA PHE A 7 133.29 -93.36 -60.90
C PHE A 7 133.41 -92.88 -59.43
N GLN A 8 134.61 -92.87 -58.84
CA GLN A 8 134.82 -92.40 -57.45
C GLN A 8 134.77 -90.87 -57.31
N GLU A 9 135.29 -90.13 -58.29
CA GLU A 9 135.13 -88.67 -58.32
C GLU A 9 133.66 -88.28 -58.52
N ILE A 10 132.93 -88.96 -59.43
CA ILE A 10 131.49 -88.74 -59.65
C ILE A 10 130.68 -89.00 -58.37
N GLY A 11 131.00 -90.03 -57.59
CA GLY A 11 130.33 -90.33 -56.31
C GLY A 11 130.50 -89.23 -55.25
N ILE A 12 131.70 -88.64 -55.15
CA ILE A 12 131.98 -87.51 -54.26
C ILE A 12 131.23 -86.25 -54.72
N TYR A 13 131.18 -85.98 -56.03
CA TYR A 13 130.40 -84.87 -56.57
C TYR A 13 128.88 -85.05 -56.40
N ILE A 14 128.35 -86.27 -56.50
CA ILE A 14 126.93 -86.57 -56.21
C ILE A 14 126.63 -86.38 -54.71
N ALA A 15 127.50 -86.85 -53.81
CA ALA A 15 127.33 -86.64 -52.37
C ALA A 15 127.39 -85.16 -51.98
N LEU A 16 128.30 -84.38 -52.58
CA LEU A 16 128.35 -82.93 -52.45
C LEU A 16 127.08 -82.27 -52.99
N ALA A 17 126.60 -82.68 -54.17
CA ALA A 17 125.38 -82.15 -54.76
C ALA A 17 124.14 -82.44 -53.88
N VAL A 18 124.02 -83.64 -53.31
CA VAL A 18 122.95 -84.00 -52.36
C VAL A 18 123.07 -83.19 -51.07
N CYS A 19 124.26 -83.02 -50.51
CA CYS A 19 124.47 -82.19 -49.32
C CYS A 19 124.12 -80.72 -49.58
N VAL A 20 124.45 -80.19 -50.76
CA VAL A 20 124.06 -78.83 -51.17
C VAL A 20 122.54 -78.74 -51.35
N LEU A 21 121.90 -79.72 -51.99
CA LEU A 21 120.43 -79.75 -52.14
C LEU A 21 119.71 -79.84 -50.79
N VAL A 22 120.20 -80.65 -49.85
CA VAL A 22 119.68 -80.73 -48.49
C VAL A 22 119.93 -79.43 -47.73
N GLY A 23 121.10 -78.82 -47.88
CA GLY A 23 121.41 -77.51 -47.31
C GLY A 23 120.49 -76.41 -47.82
N VAL A 24 120.21 -76.39 -49.13
CA VAL A 24 119.26 -75.47 -49.77
C VAL A 24 117.83 -75.74 -49.31
N TYR A 25 117.44 -77.01 -49.18
CA TYR A 25 116.12 -77.40 -48.67
C TYR A 25 115.90 -76.99 -47.21
N LEU A 26 116.89 -77.22 -46.34
CA LEU A 26 116.86 -76.79 -44.95
C LEU A 26 116.89 -75.27 -44.81
N PHE A 27 117.64 -74.58 -45.68
CA PHE A 27 117.62 -73.11 -45.76
C PHE A 27 116.23 -72.60 -46.18
N PHE A 28 115.59 -73.23 -47.16
CA PHE A 28 114.22 -72.91 -47.58
C PHE A 28 113.20 -73.19 -46.47
N LEU A 29 113.32 -74.31 -45.75
CA LEU A 29 112.47 -74.63 -44.60
C LEU A 29 112.64 -73.62 -43.47
N LYS A 30 113.88 -73.26 -43.12
CA LYS A 30 114.18 -72.24 -42.12
C LYS A 30 113.67 -70.86 -42.54
N SER A 31 113.86 -70.48 -43.80
CA SER A 31 113.34 -69.23 -44.37
C SER A 31 111.81 -69.20 -44.36
N ARG A 32 111.15 -70.30 -44.71
CA ARG A 32 109.69 -70.43 -44.66
C ARG A 32 109.16 -70.41 -43.22
N TYR A 33 109.85 -71.07 -42.28
CA TYR A 33 109.50 -71.03 -40.86
C TYR A 33 109.69 -69.63 -40.27
N GLN A 34 110.76 -68.92 -40.62
CA GLN A 34 110.99 -67.54 -40.21
C GLN A 34 109.95 -66.58 -40.80
N ARG A 35 109.57 -66.76 -42.08
CA ARG A 35 108.49 -65.97 -42.70
C ARG A 35 107.15 -66.21 -42.03
N ASN A 36 106.75 -67.48 -41.85
CA ASN A 36 105.50 -67.82 -41.16
C ASN A 36 105.50 -67.35 -39.69
N ALA A 37 106.65 -67.44 -38.99
CA ALA A 37 106.78 -66.93 -37.62
C ALA A 37 106.71 -65.40 -37.56
N TYR A 38 107.25 -64.71 -38.57
CA TYR A 38 107.16 -63.26 -38.71
C TYR A 38 105.73 -62.80 -39.03
N GLU A 39 105.06 -63.47 -39.98
CA GLU A 39 103.65 -63.23 -40.31
C GLU A 39 102.75 -63.47 -39.10
N LEU A 40 102.95 -64.57 -38.37
CA LEU A 40 102.20 -64.87 -37.15
C LEU A 40 102.47 -63.84 -36.04
N SER A 41 103.72 -63.39 -35.87
CA SER A 41 104.06 -62.33 -34.92
C SER A 41 103.40 -61.00 -35.29
N GLN A 42 103.30 -60.70 -36.59
CA GLN A 42 102.65 -59.49 -37.08
C GLN A 42 101.14 -59.55 -36.87
N ASP A 43 100.50 -60.69 -37.12
CA ASP A 43 99.07 -60.87 -36.90
C ASP A 43 98.72 -60.88 -35.40
N LEU A 44 99.55 -61.49 -34.54
CA LEU A 44 99.42 -61.38 -33.09
C LEU A 44 99.57 -59.92 -32.61
N GLY A 45 100.49 -59.15 -33.20
CA GLY A 45 100.63 -57.71 -32.96
C GLY A 45 99.36 -56.92 -33.32
N LYS A 46 98.77 -57.19 -34.50
CA LYS A 46 97.51 -56.55 -34.91
C LYS A 46 96.34 -56.95 -34.02
N ILE A 47 96.26 -58.22 -33.62
CA ILE A 47 95.19 -58.70 -32.73
C ILE A 47 95.31 -58.06 -31.34
N THR A 48 96.53 -57.93 -30.81
CA THR A 48 96.76 -57.27 -29.52
C THR A 48 96.44 -55.77 -29.59
N GLU A 49 96.82 -55.09 -30.65
CA GLU A 49 96.46 -53.68 -30.88
C GLU A 49 94.93 -53.50 -31.01
N ASN A 50 94.25 -54.37 -31.77
CA ASN A 50 92.79 -54.35 -31.87
C ASN A 50 92.11 -54.63 -30.52
N PHE A 51 92.65 -55.56 -29.73
CA PHE A 51 92.15 -55.86 -28.39
C PHE A 51 92.31 -54.65 -27.46
N GLU A 52 93.45 -53.98 -27.50
CA GLU A 52 93.70 -52.77 -26.71
C GLU A 52 92.78 -51.61 -27.13
N GLN A 53 92.54 -51.42 -28.43
CA GLN A 53 91.55 -50.44 -28.92
C GLN A 53 90.12 -50.76 -28.46
N ILE A 54 89.73 -52.04 -28.47
CA ILE A 54 88.41 -52.47 -27.98
C ILE A 54 88.30 -52.24 -26.47
N GLN A 55 89.36 -52.54 -25.70
CA GLN A 55 89.39 -52.29 -24.27
C GLN A 55 89.26 -50.80 -23.95
N GLN A 56 89.98 -49.93 -24.65
CA GLN A 56 89.86 -48.47 -24.49
C GLN A 56 88.44 -47.98 -24.80
N LYS A 57 87.82 -48.46 -25.89
CA LYS A 57 86.42 -48.14 -26.20
C LYS A 57 85.45 -48.61 -25.13
N TYR A 58 85.68 -49.80 -24.57
CA TYR A 58 84.87 -50.31 -23.47
C TYR A 58 85.01 -49.45 -22.21
N GLU A 59 86.23 -49.01 -21.87
CA GLU A 59 86.47 -48.12 -20.73
C GLU A 59 85.79 -46.75 -20.92
N VAL A 60 85.88 -46.16 -22.11
CA VAL A 60 85.18 -44.89 -22.42
C VAL A 60 83.66 -45.08 -22.35
N LEU A 61 83.13 -46.15 -22.95
CA LEU A 61 81.69 -46.44 -22.92
C LEU A 61 81.21 -46.70 -21.47
N ALA A 62 82.01 -47.36 -20.64
CA ALA A 62 81.71 -47.56 -19.23
C ALA A 62 81.69 -46.24 -18.45
N GLN A 63 82.59 -45.30 -18.75
CA GLN A 63 82.57 -43.96 -18.17
C GLN A 63 81.35 -43.16 -18.61
N GLU A 64 81.02 -43.15 -19.90
CA GLU A 64 79.81 -42.49 -20.42
C GLU A 64 78.54 -43.06 -19.80
N LYS A 65 78.45 -44.39 -19.69
CA LYS A 65 77.34 -45.07 -19.02
C LYS A 65 77.21 -44.61 -17.56
N ASN A 66 78.31 -44.56 -16.81
CA ASN A 66 78.29 -44.10 -15.42
C ASN A 66 77.86 -42.63 -15.31
N GLN A 67 78.29 -41.76 -16.23
CA GLN A 67 77.85 -40.36 -16.27
C GLN A 67 76.35 -40.24 -16.58
N LEU A 68 75.85 -41.03 -17.53
CA LEU A 68 74.42 -41.07 -17.86
C LEU A 68 73.58 -41.58 -16.69
N GLU A 69 74.05 -42.61 -15.97
CA GLU A 69 73.39 -43.12 -14.77
C GLU A 69 73.34 -42.04 -13.67
N GLN A 70 74.45 -41.34 -13.42
CA GLN A 70 74.48 -40.22 -12.47
C GLN A 70 73.54 -39.10 -12.88
N TRP A 71 73.50 -38.74 -14.17
CA TRP A 71 72.60 -37.73 -14.69
C TRP A 71 71.13 -38.15 -14.54
N ALA A 72 70.80 -39.42 -14.83
CA ALA A 72 69.45 -39.96 -14.65
C ALA A 72 69.00 -39.88 -13.18
N ILE A 73 69.87 -40.25 -12.24
CA ILE A 73 69.60 -40.13 -10.80
C ILE A 73 69.39 -38.66 -10.40
N GLN A 74 70.21 -37.74 -10.90
CA GLN A 74 70.04 -36.30 -10.64
C GLN A 74 68.71 -35.76 -11.18
N GLN A 75 68.27 -36.21 -12.35
CA GLN A 75 66.97 -35.78 -12.90
C GLN A 75 65.81 -36.39 -12.13
N GLN A 76 65.91 -37.65 -11.73
CA GLN A 76 64.90 -38.31 -10.92
C GLN A 76 64.72 -37.61 -9.57
N THR A 77 65.81 -37.32 -8.86
CA THR A 77 65.76 -36.59 -7.59
C THR A 77 65.17 -35.17 -7.74
N LYS A 78 65.49 -34.46 -8.84
CA LYS A 78 64.86 -33.17 -9.15
C LYS A 78 63.36 -33.31 -9.40
N TYR A 79 62.94 -34.34 -10.13
CA TYR A 79 61.53 -34.61 -10.39
C TYR A 79 60.77 -34.92 -9.10
N GLU A 80 61.34 -35.77 -8.24
CA GLU A 80 60.78 -36.12 -6.92
C GLU A 80 60.64 -34.87 -6.05
N ALA A 81 61.68 -34.03 -5.96
CA ALA A 81 61.62 -32.78 -5.19
C ALA A 81 60.58 -31.78 -5.72
N VAL A 82 60.40 -31.68 -7.04
CA VAL A 82 59.36 -30.84 -7.64
C VAL A 82 57.97 -31.42 -7.40
N SER A 83 57.81 -32.74 -7.49
CA SER A 83 56.55 -33.42 -7.21
C SER A 83 56.12 -33.25 -5.76
N GLU A 84 57.05 -33.31 -4.81
CA GLU A 84 56.78 -33.06 -3.40
C GLU A 84 56.32 -31.61 -3.16
N ARG A 85 57.00 -30.63 -3.78
CA ARG A 85 56.59 -29.22 -3.72
C ARG A 85 55.23 -28.96 -4.35
N LEU A 86 54.87 -29.67 -5.43
CA LEU A 86 53.53 -29.60 -6.03
C LEU A 86 52.48 -30.13 -5.06
N ASN A 87 52.71 -31.30 -4.46
CA ASN A 87 51.79 -31.86 -3.47
C ASN A 87 51.60 -30.94 -2.24
N GLU A 88 52.68 -30.29 -1.76
CA GLU A 88 52.58 -29.29 -0.70
C GLU A 88 51.75 -28.08 -1.11
N ARG A 89 51.94 -27.57 -2.34
CA ARG A 89 51.16 -26.45 -2.88
C ARG A 89 49.70 -26.83 -3.05
N ASP A 90 49.39 -28.02 -3.55
CA ASP A 90 48.01 -28.52 -3.68
C ASP A 90 47.34 -28.64 -2.32
N GLY A 91 48.06 -29.16 -1.31
CA GLY A 91 47.56 -29.19 0.07
C GLY A 91 47.30 -27.79 0.65
N GLN A 92 48.13 -26.79 0.32
CA GLN A 92 47.89 -25.40 0.73
C GLN A 92 46.70 -24.78 -0.01
N LEU A 93 46.58 -25.01 -1.32
CA LEU A 93 45.46 -24.54 -2.13
C LEU A 93 44.15 -25.09 -1.59
N GLN A 94 44.09 -26.39 -1.26
CA GLN A 94 42.90 -27.01 -0.66
C GLN A 94 42.52 -26.37 0.68
N ARG A 95 43.51 -26.05 1.54
CA ARG A 95 43.25 -25.33 2.81
C ARG A 95 42.73 -23.91 2.58
N PHE A 96 43.24 -23.20 1.57
CA PHE A 96 42.73 -21.88 1.24
C PHE A 96 41.32 -21.94 0.63
N GLN A 97 41.05 -22.94 -0.22
CA GLN A 97 39.72 -23.20 -0.76
C GLN A 97 38.68 -23.39 0.36
N GLN A 98 39.01 -24.23 1.36
CA GLN A 98 38.14 -24.45 2.52
C GLN A 98 37.90 -23.18 3.34
N LYS A 99 38.93 -22.32 3.48
CA LYS A 99 38.77 -21.04 4.19
C LYS A 99 37.89 -20.07 3.42
N ILE A 100 37.98 -20.05 2.09
CA ILE A 100 37.13 -19.21 1.23
C ILE A 100 35.68 -19.69 1.34
N GLU A 101 35.43 -21.00 1.20
CA GLU A 101 34.09 -21.57 1.36
C GLU A 101 33.48 -21.25 2.74
N LEU A 102 34.27 -21.33 3.81
CA LEU A 102 33.82 -20.95 5.15
C LEU A 102 33.49 -19.45 5.25
N ALA A 103 34.32 -18.59 4.67
CA ALA A 103 34.10 -17.15 4.65
C ALA A 103 32.84 -16.79 3.84
N GLU A 104 32.63 -17.42 2.68
CA GLU A 104 31.41 -17.27 1.87
C GLU A 104 30.16 -17.72 2.63
N GLN A 105 30.24 -18.81 3.39
CA GLN A 105 29.13 -19.24 4.26
C GLN A 105 28.82 -18.21 5.35
N GLN A 106 29.84 -17.63 5.98
CA GLN A 106 29.67 -16.59 6.98
C GLN A 106 29.07 -15.30 6.38
N GLU A 107 29.52 -14.90 5.20
CA GLU A 107 28.99 -13.74 4.48
C GLU A 107 27.50 -13.93 4.13
N ASN A 108 27.14 -15.11 3.61
CA ASN A 108 25.74 -15.47 3.34
C ASN A 108 24.88 -15.46 4.62
N GLN A 109 25.42 -15.88 5.77
CA GLN A 109 24.71 -15.81 7.05
C GLN A 109 24.50 -14.37 7.52
N LEU A 110 25.53 -13.53 7.39
CA LEU A 110 25.44 -12.10 7.73
C LEU A 110 24.45 -11.37 6.82
N GLU A 111 24.43 -11.68 5.53
CA GLU A 111 23.49 -11.09 4.58
C GLU A 111 22.04 -11.45 4.92
N ARG A 112 21.77 -12.72 5.29
CA ARG A 112 20.46 -13.15 5.80
C ARG A 112 20.07 -12.39 7.07
N TYR A 113 20.99 -12.24 8.02
CA TYR A 113 20.75 -11.51 9.25
C TYR A 113 20.46 -10.02 9.01
N ILE A 114 21.18 -9.38 8.08
CA ILE A 114 20.95 -8.00 7.66
C ILE A 114 19.56 -7.86 7.03
N ASN A 115 19.13 -8.80 6.19
CA ASN A 115 17.81 -8.76 5.56
C ASN A 115 16.69 -8.93 6.60
N GLU A 116 16.84 -9.84 7.56
CA GLU A 116 15.90 -10.00 8.67
C GLU A 116 15.82 -8.72 9.53
N LEU A 117 16.96 -8.10 9.83
CA LEU A 117 16.98 -6.82 10.56
C LEU A 117 16.30 -5.70 9.76
N LYS A 118 16.52 -5.62 8.44
CA LYS A 118 15.85 -4.63 7.58
C LYS A 118 14.34 -4.82 7.59
N GLU A 119 13.84 -6.05 7.51
CA GLU A 119 12.40 -6.34 7.60
C GLU A 119 11.81 -5.97 8.98
N ARG A 120 12.53 -6.28 10.07
CA ARG A 120 12.13 -5.89 11.42
C ARG A 120 12.09 -4.38 11.61
N VAL A 121 13.08 -3.66 11.09
CA VAL A 121 13.11 -2.19 11.14
C VAL A 121 12.00 -1.61 10.27
N GLY A 122 11.80 -2.12 9.06
CA GLY A 122 10.72 -1.66 8.16
C GLY A 122 9.34 -1.87 8.76
N SER A 123 9.08 -3.04 9.36
CA SER A 123 7.81 -3.31 10.04
C SER A 123 7.62 -2.48 11.32
N SER A 124 8.68 -2.21 12.08
CA SER A 124 8.62 -1.31 13.24
C SER A 124 8.37 0.15 12.82
N GLN A 125 8.98 0.59 11.73
CA GLN A 125 8.82 1.94 11.18
C GLN A 125 7.38 2.14 10.69
N ALA A 126 6.84 1.20 9.92
CA ALA A 126 5.44 1.25 9.46
C ALA A 126 4.45 1.26 10.64
N LYS A 127 4.75 0.53 11.72
CA LYS A 127 3.94 0.58 12.95
C LYS A 127 4.04 1.93 13.65
N ALA A 128 5.24 2.51 13.72
CA ALA A 128 5.44 3.83 14.32
C ALA A 128 4.67 4.92 13.56
N GLU A 129 4.77 4.91 12.22
CA GLU A 129 4.05 5.84 11.34
C GLU A 129 2.53 5.68 11.50
N SER A 130 2.02 4.44 11.52
CA SER A 130 0.60 4.19 11.74
C SER A 130 0.11 4.65 13.11
N LEU A 131 0.92 4.47 14.17
CA LEU A 131 0.59 4.96 15.51
C LEU A 131 0.62 6.50 15.58
N GLU A 132 1.54 7.14 14.87
CA GLU A 132 1.65 8.60 14.79
C GLU A 132 0.44 9.20 14.05
N GLU A 133 0.02 8.59 12.95
CA GLU A 133 -1.23 8.97 12.25
C GLU A 133 -2.46 8.80 13.15
N GLN A 134 -2.56 7.68 13.89
CA GLN A 134 -3.64 7.47 14.84
C GLN A 134 -3.64 8.50 15.98
N LEU A 135 -2.45 8.85 16.49
CA LEU A 135 -2.30 9.87 17.53
C LEU A 135 -2.74 11.24 17.01
N GLN A 136 -2.33 11.62 15.80
CA GLN A 136 -2.71 12.89 15.17
C GLN A 136 -4.22 12.95 14.88
N PHE A 137 -4.81 11.85 14.41
CA PHE A 137 -6.25 11.73 14.22
C PHE A 137 -7.01 11.84 15.55
N SER A 138 -6.52 11.19 16.60
CA SER A 138 -7.12 11.27 17.93
C SER A 138 -7.03 12.69 18.52
N GLN A 139 -5.88 13.36 18.38
CA GLN A 139 -5.68 14.74 18.83
C GLN A 139 -6.57 15.74 18.09
N SER A 140 -6.71 15.60 16.77
CA SER A 140 -7.60 16.47 15.98
C SER A 140 -9.08 16.24 16.32
N SER A 141 -9.47 14.98 16.56
CA SER A 141 -10.81 14.64 17.03
C SER A 141 -11.09 15.23 18.41
N LEU A 142 -10.12 15.15 19.34
CA LEU A 142 -10.23 15.73 20.68
C LEU A 142 -10.37 17.24 20.61
N SER A 143 -9.54 17.93 19.83
CA SER A 143 -9.64 19.38 19.64
C SER A 143 -10.99 19.81 19.06
N THR A 144 -11.54 19.01 18.14
CA THR A 144 -12.88 19.27 17.58
C THR A 144 -13.97 19.11 18.65
N LYS A 145 -13.89 18.04 19.46
CA LYS A 145 -14.82 17.81 20.58
C LYS A 145 -14.71 18.87 21.68
N GLU A 146 -13.51 19.39 21.94
CA GLU A 146 -13.31 20.50 22.87
C GLU A 146 -13.97 21.78 22.35
N ARG A 147 -13.84 22.09 21.05
CA ARG A 147 -14.52 23.24 20.43
C ARG A 147 -16.05 23.08 20.45
N GLU A 148 -16.56 21.90 20.15
CA GLU A 148 -18.00 21.60 20.25
C GLU A 148 -18.51 21.79 21.68
N ASN A 149 -17.78 21.30 22.69
CA ASN A 149 -18.12 21.49 24.09
C ASN A 149 -18.12 22.97 24.49
N GLN A 150 -17.14 23.75 24.06
CA GLN A 150 -17.10 25.19 24.31
C GLN A 150 -18.28 25.93 23.66
N ALA A 151 -18.67 25.53 22.45
CA ALA A 151 -19.83 26.08 21.76
C ALA A 151 -21.14 25.72 22.49
N LEU A 152 -21.31 24.46 22.90
CA LEU A 152 -22.45 24.02 23.68
C LEU A 152 -22.55 24.73 25.03
N PHE A 153 -21.42 24.93 25.72
CA PHE A 153 -21.38 25.66 26.98
C PHE A 153 -21.80 27.12 26.81
N SER A 154 -21.34 27.77 25.73
CA SER A 154 -21.75 29.13 25.38
C SER A 154 -23.25 29.20 25.10
N ARG A 155 -23.80 28.24 24.33
CA ARG A 155 -25.23 28.18 24.02
C ARG A 155 -26.08 27.91 25.27
N LEU A 156 -25.61 27.06 26.17
CA LEU A 156 -26.29 26.78 27.44
C LEU A 156 -26.40 28.06 28.27
N ASN A 157 -25.32 28.83 28.40
CA ASN A 157 -25.34 30.11 29.11
C ASN A 157 -26.28 31.14 28.46
N GLU A 158 -26.30 31.21 27.13
CA GLU A 158 -27.22 32.08 26.39
C GLU A 158 -28.69 31.73 26.68
N VAL A 159 -29.05 30.45 26.54
CA VAL A 159 -30.41 29.97 26.85
C VAL A 159 -30.75 30.17 28.33
N GLN A 160 -29.80 29.97 29.24
CA GLN A 160 -30.00 30.23 30.68
C GLN A 160 -30.33 31.70 30.95
N ASN A 161 -29.65 32.63 30.26
CA ASN A 161 -29.89 34.06 30.37
C ASN A 161 -31.27 34.43 29.79
N GLU A 162 -31.61 33.94 28.60
CA GLU A 162 -32.93 34.13 27.97
C GLU A 162 -34.05 33.61 28.88
N LEU A 163 -33.88 32.43 29.49
CA LEU A 163 -34.86 31.84 30.39
C LEU A 163 -35.03 32.69 31.66
N THR A 164 -33.93 33.27 32.16
CA THR A 164 -33.97 34.17 33.32
C THR A 164 -34.72 35.46 32.98
N GLU A 165 -34.44 36.08 31.83
CA GLU A 165 -35.15 37.28 31.34
C GLU A 165 -36.64 37.01 31.08
N LEU A 166 -36.97 35.85 30.49
CA LEU A 166 -38.36 35.47 30.24
C LEU A 166 -39.11 35.23 31.55
N ARG A 167 -38.46 34.65 32.56
CA ARG A 167 -39.05 34.48 33.90
C ARG A 167 -39.30 35.80 34.60
N THR A 168 -38.36 36.75 34.54
CA THR A 168 -38.54 38.07 35.17
C THR A 168 -39.65 38.85 34.48
N THR A 169 -39.66 38.89 33.14
CA THR A 169 -40.71 39.57 32.37
C THR A 169 -42.09 38.95 32.60
N LEU A 170 -42.20 37.62 32.67
CA LEU A 170 -43.46 36.95 32.99
C LEU A 170 -43.92 37.30 34.41
N SER A 171 -43.02 37.28 35.40
CA SER A 171 -43.32 37.68 36.78
C SER A 171 -43.82 39.13 36.85
N GLU A 172 -43.20 40.06 36.12
CA GLU A 172 -43.62 41.47 36.05
C GLU A 172 -44.98 41.63 35.36
N LYS A 173 -45.24 40.90 34.27
CA LYS A 173 -46.54 40.90 33.60
C LYS A 173 -47.64 40.33 34.48
N GLN A 174 -47.36 39.26 35.23
CA GLN A 174 -48.28 38.66 36.19
C GLN A 174 -48.65 39.67 37.29
N ALA A 175 -47.64 40.32 37.90
CA ALA A 175 -47.86 41.33 38.94
C ALA A 175 -48.65 42.55 38.41
N ASN A 176 -48.34 43.02 37.20
CA ASN A 176 -49.09 44.10 36.55
C ASN A 176 -50.54 43.70 36.25
N PHE A 177 -50.79 42.47 35.79
CA PHE A 177 -52.13 41.97 35.54
C PHE A 177 -52.94 41.88 36.83
N GLU A 178 -52.36 41.38 37.92
CA GLU A 178 -53.00 41.36 39.24
C GLU A 178 -53.30 42.77 39.76
N ALA A 179 -52.42 43.74 39.53
CA ALA A 179 -52.65 45.13 39.89
C ALA A 179 -53.78 45.75 39.05
N GLN A 180 -53.79 45.52 37.74
CA GLN A 180 -54.87 45.97 36.85
C GLN A 180 -56.21 45.35 37.24
N GLN A 181 -56.24 44.06 37.60
CA GLN A 181 -57.45 43.37 38.02
C GLN A 181 -57.99 43.94 39.35
N ARG A 182 -57.10 44.25 40.30
CA ARG A 182 -57.46 44.96 41.54
C ARG A 182 -58.02 46.35 41.26
N ASN A 183 -57.33 47.14 40.45
CA ASN A 183 -57.81 48.48 40.05
C ASN A 183 -59.16 48.41 39.34
N PHE A 184 -59.38 47.41 38.48
CA PHE A 184 -60.66 47.22 37.79
C PHE A 184 -61.80 46.89 38.77
N ILE A 185 -61.54 46.04 39.77
CA ILE A 185 -62.52 45.73 40.82
C ILE A 185 -62.84 46.98 41.65
N GLU A 186 -61.83 47.76 42.03
CA GLU A 186 -61.99 49.01 42.78
C GLU A 186 -62.77 50.05 41.99
N VAL A 187 -62.40 50.28 40.73
CA VAL A 187 -63.13 51.18 39.82
C VAL A 187 -64.56 50.71 39.66
N LYS A 188 -64.82 49.40 39.48
CA LYS A 188 -66.19 48.87 39.37
C LYS A 188 -67.00 49.10 40.65
N GLN A 189 -66.38 48.97 41.83
CA GLN A 189 -67.04 49.26 43.11
C GLN A 189 -67.36 50.76 43.23
N GLN A 190 -66.41 51.65 42.91
CA GLN A 190 -66.64 53.10 42.89
C GLN A 190 -67.75 53.46 41.90
N LEU A 191 -67.72 52.91 40.68
CA LEU A 191 -68.75 53.15 39.67
C LEU A 191 -70.12 52.66 40.12
N ASN A 192 -70.20 51.52 40.83
CA ASN A 192 -71.46 51.05 41.41
C ASN A 192 -72.00 52.02 42.47
N VAL A 193 -71.12 52.56 43.33
CA VAL A 193 -71.51 53.55 44.35
C VAL A 193 -71.94 54.87 43.70
N GLU A 194 -71.17 55.37 42.73
CA GLU A 194 -71.54 56.56 41.97
C GLU A 194 -72.83 56.34 41.18
N PHE A 195 -73.03 55.16 40.58
CA PHE A 195 -74.27 54.84 39.87
C PHE A 195 -75.45 54.74 40.83
N GLN A 196 -75.28 54.20 42.05
CA GLN A 196 -76.32 54.23 43.07
C GLN A 196 -76.65 55.68 43.47
N HIS A 197 -75.63 56.52 43.67
CA HIS A 197 -75.82 57.93 44.01
C HIS A 197 -76.49 58.70 42.87
N LEU A 198 -76.04 58.51 41.63
CA LEU A 198 -76.59 59.12 40.43
C LEU A 198 -77.99 58.59 40.14
N ALA A 199 -78.27 57.31 40.35
CA ALA A 199 -79.60 56.74 40.24
C ALA A 199 -80.53 57.28 41.31
N GLN A 200 -80.07 57.47 42.55
CA GLN A 200 -80.84 58.13 43.61
C GLN A 200 -81.13 59.58 43.23
N GLN A 201 -80.11 60.34 42.79
CA GLN A 201 -80.28 61.73 42.34
C GLN A 201 -81.18 61.85 41.11
N ILE A 202 -81.01 60.99 40.11
CA ILE A 202 -81.87 60.94 38.93
C ILE A 202 -83.26 60.48 39.31
N LEU A 203 -83.45 59.51 40.22
CA LEU A 203 -84.77 59.09 40.66
C LEU A 203 -85.46 60.20 41.46
N ASP A 204 -84.74 60.97 42.27
CA ASP A 204 -85.28 62.13 43.00
C ASP A 204 -85.58 63.32 42.05
N GLU A 205 -84.68 63.61 41.11
CA GLU A 205 -84.86 64.66 40.08
C GLU A 205 -85.96 64.27 39.08
N LYS A 206 -86.01 63.00 38.68
CA LYS A 206 -87.08 62.42 37.85
C LYS A 206 -88.35 62.26 38.66
N SER A 207 -88.38 61.97 39.95
CA SER A 207 -89.64 61.95 40.72
C SER A 207 -90.24 63.36 40.78
N LYS A 208 -89.40 64.38 40.94
CA LYS A 208 -89.80 65.80 40.79
C LYS A 208 -90.27 66.14 39.37
N ARG A 209 -89.57 65.71 38.32
CA ARG A 209 -89.93 65.98 36.90
C ARG A 209 -91.03 65.07 36.31
N PHE A 210 -91.23 63.87 36.85
CA PHE A 210 -92.24 62.88 36.46
C PHE A 210 -93.62 63.30 36.96
N SER A 211 -93.66 64.11 38.03
CA SER A 211 -94.86 64.87 38.39
C SER A 211 -95.20 65.97 37.38
N GLU A 212 -94.31 66.28 36.40
CA GLU A 212 -94.46 67.44 35.52
C GLU A 212 -94.50 67.15 34.00
N THR A 213 -94.18 65.98 33.45
CA THR A 213 -94.29 65.80 31.97
C THR A 213 -94.54 64.37 31.46
N ASN A 214 -95.60 64.26 30.64
CA ASN A 214 -96.20 63.07 30.03
C ASN A 214 -95.35 62.35 28.96
N GLN A 215 -95.39 61.01 29.00
CA GLN A 215 -95.40 59.94 27.97
C GLN A 215 -94.58 60.02 26.64
N SER A 216 -94.16 61.18 26.11
CA SER A 216 -93.54 61.26 24.77
C SER A 216 -92.01 61.14 24.74
N SER A 217 -91.33 61.13 25.90
CA SER A 217 -89.85 61.12 25.99
C SER A 217 -89.22 59.72 25.98
N LEU A 218 -90.03 58.65 26.05
CA LEU A 218 -89.56 57.26 26.16
C LEU A 218 -88.96 56.71 24.84
N GLU A 219 -89.52 57.07 23.69
CA GLU A 219 -89.01 56.59 22.38
C GLU A 219 -87.68 57.25 21.99
N ALA A 220 -87.46 58.51 22.36
CA ALA A 220 -86.20 59.22 22.09
C ALA A 220 -85.03 58.69 22.94
N LEU A 221 -85.31 58.13 24.13
CA LEU A 221 -84.31 57.61 25.05
C LEU A 221 -83.90 56.15 24.76
N LEU A 222 -84.78 55.34 24.19
CA LEU A 222 -84.50 53.93 23.88
C LEU A 222 -83.74 53.72 22.56
N LYS A 223 -83.75 54.72 21.67
CA LYS A 223 -83.06 54.68 20.38
C LYS A 223 -81.54 54.51 20.47
N PRO A 224 -80.79 55.30 21.29
CA PRO A 224 -79.35 55.13 21.42
C PRO A 224 -78.94 53.79 22.08
N PHE A 225 -79.80 53.20 22.93
CA PHE A 225 -79.52 51.92 23.56
C PHE A 225 -79.64 50.76 22.56
N LYS A 226 -80.63 50.82 21.66
CA LYS A 226 -80.79 49.85 20.58
C LYS A 226 -79.63 49.92 19.58
N GLU A 227 -79.20 51.13 19.20
CA GLU A 227 -78.06 51.33 18.28
C GLU A 227 -76.74 50.81 18.87
N GLN A 228 -76.52 50.94 20.19
CA GLN A 228 -75.32 50.39 20.84
C GLN A 228 -75.34 48.86 20.92
N ILE A 229 -76.50 48.24 21.18
CA ILE A 229 -76.63 46.77 21.18
C ILE A 229 -76.48 46.20 19.76
N GLU A 230 -77.05 46.84 18.75
CA GLU A 230 -76.85 46.44 17.34
C GLU A 230 -75.37 46.57 16.95
N GLY A 231 -74.68 47.64 17.36
CA GLY A 231 -73.24 47.82 17.15
C GLY A 231 -72.39 46.76 17.85
N PHE A 232 -72.74 46.37 19.07
CA PHE A 232 -72.06 45.31 19.83
C PHE A 232 -72.26 43.94 19.18
N GLN A 233 -73.50 43.60 18.82
CA GLN A 233 -73.83 42.33 18.16
C GLN A 233 -73.11 42.18 16.83
N LYS A 234 -73.01 43.26 16.05
CA LYS A 234 -72.29 43.28 14.78
C LYS A 234 -70.79 43.03 14.96
N ARG A 235 -70.17 43.69 15.95
CA ARG A 235 -68.74 43.54 16.25
C ARG A 235 -68.41 42.13 16.78
N VAL A 236 -69.28 41.54 17.60
CA VAL A 236 -69.12 40.14 18.07
C VAL A 236 -69.21 39.16 16.90
N ASN A 237 -70.18 39.33 16.00
CA ASN A 237 -70.31 38.48 14.83
C ASN A 237 -69.14 38.62 13.84
N GLU A 238 -68.61 39.83 13.67
CA GLU A 238 -67.39 40.08 12.87
C GLU A 238 -66.18 39.36 13.46
N VAL A 239 -65.93 39.48 14.77
CA VAL A 239 -64.83 38.79 15.46
C VAL A 239 -64.97 37.27 15.39
N HIS A 240 -66.19 36.74 15.53
CA HIS A 240 -66.43 35.30 15.40
C HIS A 240 -66.22 34.80 13.96
N SER A 241 -66.64 35.59 12.96
CA SER A 241 -66.40 35.27 11.55
C SER A 241 -64.91 35.29 11.20
N GLU A 242 -64.14 36.24 11.73
CA GLU A 242 -62.71 36.36 11.51
C GLU A 242 -61.93 35.20 12.16
N SER A 243 -62.32 34.78 13.37
CA SER A 243 -61.75 33.61 14.06
C SER A 243 -62.02 32.28 13.31
N LEU A 244 -63.24 32.11 12.78
CA LEU A 244 -63.58 30.95 11.96
C LEU A 244 -62.80 30.91 10.64
N LYS A 245 -62.58 32.07 10.00
CA LYS A 245 -61.72 32.17 8.80
C LYS A 245 -60.27 31.83 9.11
N GLY A 246 -59.74 32.29 10.25
CA GLY A 246 -58.39 31.94 10.71
C GLY A 246 -58.22 30.44 10.93
N SER A 247 -59.21 29.80 11.55
CA SER A 247 -59.21 28.35 11.80
C SER A 247 -59.30 27.53 10.52
N ALA A 248 -60.13 27.93 9.56
CA ALA A 248 -60.25 27.27 8.26
C ALA A 248 -58.97 27.38 7.41
N ASN A 249 -58.30 28.54 7.44
CA ASN A 249 -57.01 28.71 6.77
C ASN A 249 -55.92 27.83 7.40
N LEU A 250 -55.90 27.71 8.73
CA LEU A 250 -54.95 26.84 9.43
C LEU A 250 -55.17 25.36 9.08
N GLU A 251 -56.43 24.90 9.03
CA GLU A 251 -56.75 23.53 8.62
C GLU A 251 -56.32 23.25 7.17
N ALA A 252 -56.51 24.21 6.26
CA ALA A 252 -56.07 24.10 4.88
C ALA A 252 -54.54 24.05 4.77
N GLU A 253 -53.81 24.80 5.59
CA GLU A 253 -52.34 24.76 5.65
C GLU A 253 -51.83 23.42 6.16
N ILE A 254 -52.44 22.89 7.23
CA ILE A 254 -52.10 21.58 7.79
C ILE A 254 -52.37 20.47 6.76
N LYS A 255 -53.49 20.51 6.04
CA LYS A 255 -53.79 19.56 4.95
C LYS A 255 -52.77 19.65 3.82
N ARG A 256 -52.32 20.86 3.46
CA ARG A 256 -51.27 21.04 2.44
C ARG A 256 -49.94 20.46 2.89
N VAL A 257 -49.54 20.69 4.14
CA VAL A 257 -48.32 20.11 4.72
C VAL A 257 -48.39 18.59 4.76
N LEU A 258 -49.53 18.01 5.16
CA LEU A 258 -49.73 16.56 5.17
C LEU A 258 -49.65 15.97 3.75
N GLN A 259 -50.24 16.64 2.77
CA GLN A 259 -50.21 16.22 1.37
C GLN A 259 -48.79 16.28 0.77
N ILE A 260 -48.01 17.31 1.12
CA ILE A 260 -46.59 17.40 0.76
C ILE A 260 -45.80 16.24 1.41
N GLY A 261 -46.07 15.92 2.67
CA GLY A 261 -45.43 14.78 3.34
C GLY A 261 -45.71 13.44 2.66
N VAL A 262 -46.94 13.20 2.21
CA VAL A 262 -47.32 11.98 1.49
C VAL A 262 -46.66 11.93 0.10
N SER A 263 -46.69 13.01 -0.67
CA SER A 263 -46.02 13.10 -1.98
C SER A 263 -44.51 12.92 -1.85
N MET A 264 -43.87 13.53 -0.85
CA MET A 264 -42.44 13.39 -0.59
C MET A 264 -42.08 11.94 -0.21
N SER A 265 -42.93 11.27 0.57
CA SER A 265 -42.73 9.85 0.91
C SER A 265 -42.88 8.94 -0.31
N GLU A 266 -43.82 9.24 -1.21
CA GLU A 266 -44.04 8.48 -2.45
C GLU A 266 -42.90 8.69 -3.46
N GLU A 267 -42.42 9.92 -3.61
CA GLU A 267 -41.24 10.24 -4.42
C GLU A 267 -39.97 9.58 -3.88
N ALA A 268 -39.77 9.59 -2.55
CA ALA A 268 -38.66 8.88 -1.92
C ALA A 268 -38.72 7.36 -2.16
N GLN A 269 -39.93 6.78 -2.13
CA GLN A 269 -40.14 5.36 -2.40
C GLN A 269 -39.92 5.01 -3.89
N ASN A 270 -40.39 5.86 -4.80
CA ASN A 270 -40.17 5.70 -6.24
C ASN A 270 -38.69 5.88 -6.59
N LEU A 271 -38.00 6.82 -5.96
CA LEU A 271 -36.56 7.00 -6.08
C LEU A 271 -35.80 5.76 -5.57
N ALA A 272 -36.14 5.25 -4.38
CA ALA A 272 -35.54 4.03 -3.85
C ALA A 272 -35.75 2.82 -4.78
N THR A 273 -36.92 2.71 -5.40
CA THR A 273 -37.24 1.62 -6.34
C THR A 273 -36.49 1.78 -7.67
N ALA A 274 -36.37 3.00 -8.19
CA ALA A 274 -35.57 3.31 -9.39
C ALA A 274 -34.07 3.07 -9.17
N LEU A 275 -33.56 3.35 -7.96
CA LEU A 275 -32.19 3.09 -7.56
C LEU A 275 -31.89 1.59 -7.37
N LYS A 276 -32.88 0.78 -6.99
CA LYS A 276 -32.74 -0.69 -6.89
C LYS A 276 -32.63 -1.39 -8.24
N GLY A 277 -33.33 -0.91 -9.27
CA GLY A 277 -33.45 -1.60 -10.57
C GLY A 277 -32.34 -1.30 -11.58
N ASN A 278 -31.60 -0.20 -11.41
CA ASN A 278 -30.61 0.24 -12.39
C ASN A 278 -29.31 0.71 -11.72
N ASN A 279 -28.26 -0.11 -11.79
CA ASN A 279 -26.92 0.21 -11.27
C ASN A 279 -26.37 1.54 -11.80
N LYS A 280 -26.79 1.99 -12.99
CA LYS A 280 -26.38 3.28 -13.56
C LYS A 280 -27.07 4.47 -12.88
N ILE A 281 -28.33 4.34 -12.49
CA ILE A 281 -29.06 5.39 -11.77
C ILE A 281 -28.55 5.49 -10.33
N ALA A 282 -28.24 4.35 -9.69
CA ALA A 282 -27.60 4.32 -8.38
C ALA A 282 -26.22 4.99 -8.36
N GLY A 283 -25.42 4.79 -9.41
CA GLY A 283 -24.14 5.50 -9.60
C GLY A 283 -24.34 7.01 -9.72
N ASN A 284 -25.20 7.45 -10.64
CA ASN A 284 -25.49 8.88 -10.84
C ASN A 284 -26.06 9.56 -9.58
N TRP A 285 -26.90 8.87 -8.79
CA TRP A 285 -27.40 9.42 -7.53
C TRP A 285 -26.31 9.55 -6.47
N GLY A 286 -25.38 8.59 -6.42
CA GLY A 286 -24.18 8.69 -5.59
C GLY A 286 -23.33 9.91 -5.96
N GLU A 287 -23.23 10.23 -7.25
CA GLU A 287 -22.49 11.39 -7.75
C GLU A 287 -23.16 12.72 -7.37
N VAL A 288 -24.49 12.81 -7.52
CA VAL A 288 -25.26 13.99 -7.10
C VAL A 288 -25.19 14.19 -5.59
N GLN A 289 -25.25 13.11 -4.82
CA GLN A 289 -25.12 13.18 -3.36
C GLN A 289 -23.70 13.57 -2.94
N LEU A 290 -22.68 13.09 -3.64
CA LEU A 290 -21.29 13.50 -3.45
C LEU A 290 -21.13 15.00 -3.77
N GLU A 291 -21.71 15.48 -4.86
CA GLU A 291 -21.71 16.89 -5.22
C GLU A 291 -22.39 17.76 -4.14
N SER A 292 -23.57 17.35 -3.69
CA SER A 292 -24.29 18.05 -2.61
C SER A 292 -23.50 18.05 -1.30
N ALA A 293 -22.79 16.97 -0.98
CA ALA A 293 -21.91 16.89 0.19
C ALA A 293 -20.69 17.82 0.06
N LEU A 294 -20.09 17.92 -1.13
CA LEU A 294 -18.99 18.84 -1.41
C LEU A 294 -19.45 20.30 -1.29
N GLN A 295 -20.62 20.64 -1.83
CA GLN A 295 -21.23 21.97 -1.71
C GLN A 295 -21.56 22.32 -0.25
N SER A 296 -22.12 21.37 0.50
CA SER A 296 -22.42 21.53 1.93
C SER A 296 -21.15 21.69 2.77
N ALA A 297 -20.05 21.09 2.35
CA ALA A 297 -18.71 21.30 2.93
C ALA A 297 -18.07 22.64 2.53
N GLY A 298 -18.76 23.47 1.73
CA GLY A 298 -18.31 24.79 1.31
C GLY A 298 -17.43 24.80 0.06
N LEU A 299 -17.36 23.70 -0.69
CA LEU A 299 -16.62 23.62 -1.96
C LEU A 299 -17.49 24.17 -3.11
N LEU A 300 -16.93 25.05 -3.93
CA LEU A 300 -17.64 25.69 -5.04
C LEU A 300 -17.40 24.90 -6.33
N ALA A 301 -18.49 24.61 -7.05
CA ALA A 301 -18.45 24.03 -8.38
C ALA A 301 -17.69 24.95 -9.36
N GLY A 302 -16.79 24.39 -10.16
CA GLY A 302 -15.97 25.13 -11.14
C GLY A 302 -14.68 25.73 -10.59
N GLU A 303 -14.60 26.03 -9.28
CA GLU A 303 -13.37 26.50 -8.65
C GLU A 303 -12.64 25.39 -7.88
N HIS A 304 -13.36 24.70 -7.00
CA HIS A 304 -12.78 23.67 -6.13
C HIS A 304 -12.93 22.28 -6.71
N TYR A 305 -14.04 22.01 -7.41
CA TYR A 305 -14.27 20.73 -8.07
C TYR A 305 -14.93 20.92 -9.44
N GLN A 306 -14.73 19.96 -10.34
CA GLN A 306 -15.34 19.95 -11.66
C GLN A 306 -15.87 18.55 -11.98
N ALA A 307 -17.17 18.46 -12.30
CA ALA A 307 -17.77 17.25 -12.82
C ALA A 307 -17.43 17.16 -14.32
N GLN A 308 -16.75 16.10 -14.75
CA GLN A 308 -16.38 15.94 -16.16
C GLN A 308 -17.51 15.28 -16.96
N GLU A 309 -17.84 15.85 -18.12
CA GLU A 309 -18.72 15.19 -19.10
C GLU A 309 -17.97 14.07 -19.82
N SER A 310 -18.67 12.96 -20.06
CA SER A 310 -18.13 11.67 -20.52
C SER A 310 -17.20 11.77 -21.75
N PHE A 311 -16.00 11.19 -21.67
CA PHE A 311 -15.14 10.95 -22.84
C PHE A 311 -15.29 9.52 -23.37
N ARG A 312 -15.10 9.36 -24.69
CA ARG A 312 -15.01 8.06 -25.38
C ARG A 312 -13.57 7.87 -25.87
N ASP A 313 -13.01 6.71 -25.61
CA ASP A 313 -11.71 6.28 -26.15
C ASP A 313 -11.85 5.69 -27.57
N GLU A 314 -10.75 5.59 -28.32
CA GLU A 314 -10.71 5.12 -29.73
C GLU A 314 -11.23 3.68 -29.93
N GLU A 315 -11.34 2.90 -28.85
CA GLU A 315 -11.86 1.52 -28.85
C GLU A 315 -13.33 1.42 -28.40
N GLY A 316 -14.06 2.54 -28.35
CA GLY A 316 -15.51 2.56 -28.11
C GLY A 316 -15.94 2.22 -26.68
N ARG A 317 -14.99 2.06 -25.75
CA ARG A 317 -15.26 1.83 -24.33
C ARG A 317 -15.63 3.16 -23.67
N ARG A 318 -16.86 3.23 -23.15
CA ARG A 318 -17.37 4.38 -22.41
C ARG A 318 -16.79 4.35 -21.00
N PHE A 319 -15.95 5.32 -20.68
CA PHE A 319 -15.46 5.54 -19.33
C PHE A 319 -16.29 6.65 -18.67
N ALA A 320 -16.77 6.37 -17.47
CA ALA A 320 -17.30 7.34 -16.51
C ALA A 320 -16.95 6.82 -15.11
N PRO A 321 -16.77 7.65 -14.06
CA PRO A 321 -16.75 9.14 -13.99
C PRO A 321 -15.57 9.66 -13.11
N ILE A 322 -15.26 10.97 -13.15
CA ILE A 322 -14.22 11.57 -12.28
C ILE A 322 -14.60 13.02 -11.94
N LEU A 323 -14.91 13.27 -10.67
CA LEU A 323 -14.87 14.62 -10.10
C LEU A 323 -13.41 14.97 -9.85
N TRP A 324 -12.88 15.97 -10.55
CA TRP A 324 -11.57 16.53 -10.26
C TRP A 324 -11.69 17.50 -9.09
N CYS A 325 -10.72 17.53 -8.19
CA CYS A 325 -10.60 18.59 -7.19
C CYS A 325 -9.32 19.39 -7.47
N ILE A 326 -9.43 20.71 -7.67
CA ILE A 326 -8.26 21.59 -7.84
C ILE A 326 -7.76 21.96 -6.45
N CYS A 327 -6.74 21.24 -5.97
CA CYS A 327 -6.01 21.68 -4.79
C CYS A 327 -4.96 22.73 -5.21
N ARG A 328 -4.75 23.77 -4.39
CA ARG A 328 -3.73 24.83 -4.63
C ARG A 328 -2.28 24.30 -4.76
N ILE A 329 -2.05 23.01 -4.57
CA ILE A 329 -0.74 22.32 -4.59
C ILE A 329 -0.59 21.39 -5.81
N LYS A 330 -1.09 21.76 -7.00
CA LYS A 330 -0.91 21.02 -8.27
C LYS A 330 -1.17 19.49 -8.23
N LYS A 331 -1.96 19.01 -7.27
CA LYS A 331 -2.36 17.60 -7.15
C LYS A 331 -3.85 17.51 -7.42
N HIS A 332 -4.20 16.65 -8.38
CA HIS A 332 -5.58 16.35 -8.73
C HIS A 332 -6.04 15.14 -7.92
N LEU A 333 -7.11 15.30 -7.14
CA LEU A 333 -7.75 14.20 -6.42
C LEU A 333 -8.97 13.74 -7.23
N ILE A 334 -9.04 12.43 -7.47
CA ILE A 334 -10.15 11.77 -8.16
C ILE A 334 -11.01 11.08 -7.10
N ILE A 335 -12.30 11.41 -7.06
CA ILE A 335 -13.26 10.86 -6.09
C ILE A 335 -14.33 10.07 -6.85
N ASP A 336 -14.53 8.80 -6.47
CA ASP A 336 -15.56 7.89 -7.00
C ASP A 336 -16.58 7.58 -5.91
N SER A 337 -17.87 7.86 -6.16
CA SER A 337 -18.95 7.52 -5.25
C SER A 337 -19.55 6.16 -5.62
N LYS A 338 -19.27 5.13 -4.82
CA LYS A 338 -19.93 3.83 -4.94
C LYS A 338 -20.95 3.62 -3.83
N VAL A 339 -22.20 3.42 -4.22
CA VAL A 339 -23.32 3.23 -3.30
C VAL A 339 -23.78 1.76 -3.35
N SER A 340 -23.96 1.14 -2.18
CA SER A 340 -24.64 -0.15 -2.06
C SER A 340 -25.93 0.01 -1.27
N LEU A 341 -27.03 0.24 -2.00
CA LEU A 341 -28.32 0.59 -1.41
C LEU A 341 -29.17 -0.65 -1.03
N VAL A 342 -28.95 -1.79 -1.70
CA VAL A 342 -29.88 -2.95 -1.64
C VAL A 342 -29.93 -3.60 -0.25
N ALA A 343 -28.76 -3.94 0.31
CA ALA A 343 -28.68 -4.61 1.62
C ALA A 343 -29.04 -3.66 2.78
N TYR A 344 -28.70 -2.37 2.67
CA TYR A 344 -29.05 -1.37 3.67
C TYR A 344 -30.56 -1.10 3.72
N ASP A 345 -31.20 -0.93 2.57
CA ASP A 345 -32.65 -0.73 2.50
C ASP A 345 -33.41 -1.97 3.01
N GLN A 346 -32.92 -3.18 2.72
CA GLN A 346 -33.49 -4.41 3.27
C GLN A 346 -33.36 -4.48 4.79
N ALA A 347 -32.25 -4.03 5.37
CA ALA A 347 -32.09 -3.92 6.82
C ALA A 347 -33.08 -2.91 7.43
N VAL A 348 -33.23 -1.73 6.84
CA VAL A 348 -34.10 -0.66 7.37
C VAL A 348 -35.59 -1.01 7.24
N ARG A 349 -35.98 -1.78 6.21
CA ARG A 349 -37.38 -2.20 6.00
C ARG A 349 -37.79 -3.47 6.75
N SER A 350 -36.83 -4.18 7.34
CA SER A 350 -37.13 -5.43 8.05
C SER A 350 -37.63 -5.14 9.46
N GLU A 351 -38.74 -5.78 9.86
CA GLU A 351 -39.29 -5.65 11.22
C GLU A 351 -38.73 -6.71 12.18
N GLU A 352 -38.10 -7.77 11.66
CA GLU A 352 -37.47 -8.83 12.46
C GLU A 352 -35.97 -8.56 12.71
N ASN A 353 -35.57 -8.60 13.99
CA ASN A 353 -34.18 -8.38 14.40
C ASN A 353 -33.16 -9.32 13.72
N PHE A 354 -33.55 -10.56 13.43
CA PHE A 354 -32.67 -11.52 12.75
C PHE A 354 -32.41 -11.09 11.29
N ALA A 355 -33.46 -10.73 10.55
CA ALA A 355 -33.35 -10.25 9.18
C ALA A 355 -32.56 -8.93 9.07
N ILE A 356 -32.70 -8.03 10.06
CA ILE A 356 -31.89 -6.81 10.16
C ILE A 356 -30.40 -7.16 10.27
N SER A 357 -30.03 -8.05 11.20
CA SER A 357 -28.63 -8.43 11.42
C SER A 357 -27.98 -9.04 10.18
N GLN A 358 -28.69 -9.94 9.50
CA GLN A 358 -28.22 -10.58 8.27
C GLN A 358 -28.03 -9.57 7.13
N ALA A 359 -29.00 -8.68 6.94
CA ALA A 359 -28.92 -7.66 5.88
C ALA A 359 -27.80 -6.64 6.13
N LEU A 360 -27.52 -6.30 7.40
CA LEU A 360 -26.38 -5.46 7.76
C LEU A 360 -25.04 -6.15 7.54
N ASP A 361 -24.94 -7.45 7.82
CA ASP A 361 -23.74 -8.23 7.53
C ASP A 361 -23.46 -8.29 6.02
N GLU A 362 -24.51 -8.53 5.21
CA GLU A 362 -24.40 -8.49 3.75
C GLU A 362 -24.00 -7.09 3.23
N HIS A 363 -24.51 -6.03 3.86
CA HIS A 363 -24.11 -4.66 3.55
C HIS A 363 -22.62 -4.42 3.83
N CYS A 364 -22.12 -4.83 4.98
CA CYS A 364 -20.71 -4.73 5.36
C CYS A 364 -19.80 -5.49 4.38
N VAL A 365 -20.18 -6.71 4.00
CA VAL A 365 -19.44 -7.50 3.01
C VAL A 365 -19.39 -6.80 1.66
N ARG A 366 -20.51 -6.22 1.21
CA ARG A 366 -20.57 -5.51 -0.07
C ARG A 366 -19.72 -4.24 -0.06
N TYR A 367 -19.70 -3.50 1.05
CA TYR A 367 -18.79 -2.36 1.24
C TYR A 367 -17.32 -2.78 1.23
N ALA A 368 -16.96 -3.89 1.87
CA ALA A 368 -15.60 -4.42 1.85
C ALA A 368 -15.13 -4.78 0.43
N ILE A 369 -16.01 -5.34 -0.39
CA ILE A 369 -15.74 -5.62 -1.82
C ILE A 369 -15.54 -4.31 -2.60
N ILE A 370 -16.43 -3.33 -2.39
CA ILE A 370 -16.34 -2.01 -3.02
C ILE A 370 -15.01 -1.32 -2.71
N LEU A 371 -14.59 -1.32 -1.44
CA LEU A 371 -13.33 -0.74 -0.99
C LEU A 371 -12.13 -1.45 -1.64
N ARG A 372 -12.15 -2.79 -1.70
CA ARG A 372 -11.10 -3.57 -2.35
C ARG A 372 -11.00 -3.27 -3.85
N ASP A 373 -12.13 -3.11 -4.53
CA ASP A 373 -12.17 -2.76 -5.96
C ASP A 373 -11.73 -1.32 -6.21
N CYS A 374 -12.02 -0.37 -5.32
CA CYS A 374 -11.53 1.00 -5.41
C CYS A 374 -10.02 1.07 -5.20
N LEU A 375 -9.48 0.38 -4.19
CA LEU A 375 -8.05 0.33 -3.90
C LEU A 375 -7.24 -0.29 -5.06
N ARG A 376 -7.79 -1.29 -5.75
CA ARG A 376 -7.17 -1.87 -6.96
C ARG A 376 -7.14 -0.91 -8.15
N ARG A 377 -8.06 0.05 -8.23
CA ARG A 377 -8.15 1.00 -9.35
C ARG A 377 -7.24 2.22 -9.16
N THR A 378 -7.04 2.68 -7.93
CA THR A 378 -6.11 3.77 -7.60
C THR A 378 -4.64 3.42 -7.81
N THR A 379 -4.29 2.14 -7.91
CA THR A 379 -2.91 1.68 -8.11
C THR A 379 -2.46 1.62 -9.58
N VAL A 380 -3.36 1.87 -10.55
CA VAL A 380 -3.07 1.69 -11.99
C VAL A 380 -2.76 3.00 -12.73
N HIS A 381 -2.93 4.17 -12.09
CA HIS A 381 -2.61 5.45 -12.71
C HIS A 381 -1.72 6.31 -11.80
N TYR A 382 -0.41 6.08 -11.92
CA TYR A 382 0.63 7.05 -11.58
C TYR A 382 1.52 7.25 -12.80
#